data_AF-A0A850QH96-F1
#
_entry.id   AF-A0A850QH96-F1
#
_cell.length_a   1.000
_cell.length_b   1.000
_cell.length_c   1.000
_cell.angle_alpha   90.00
_cell.angle_beta   90.00
_cell.angle_gamma   90.00
#
_symmetry.space_group_name_H-M   'P 1'
#
loop_
_entity.id
_entity.type
_entity.pdbx_description
1 polymer ?
#
loop_
_entity_poly.entity_id
_entity_poly.type
_entity_poly.pdbx_seq_one_letter_code
_entity_poly.pdbx_strand_id
1 'polypeptide(L)'
;MAKLVAGEDIVSGVFMAFDPEAPTKAEVQSKPGKLISAKFKVDGTARWLGLHIKLGNMDLSKSMIFGIACRSQAPRSTTFRPCLRSGGPNGFKDTFFKKVAIAYSEESLHLDALQIDQNADLMAPADWRELILFIRPETGSLELNDLRLFTV
;
A
#
# COMPACT_ATOMS: atom_id res chain seq x y z
N MET A 1 7.81 1.61 -19.15
CA MET A 1 6.71 1.11 -18.30
C MET A 1 6.46 -0.32 -18.69
N ALA A 2 6.47 -1.24 -17.72
CA ALA A 2 6.13 -2.64 -17.95
C ALA A 2 4.62 -2.81 -17.71
N LYS A 3 3.96 -3.62 -18.54
CA LYS A 3 2.61 -4.09 -18.25
C LYS A 3 2.74 -5.23 -17.25
N LEU A 4 2.09 -5.10 -16.10
CA LEU A 4 2.13 -6.13 -15.07
C LEU A 4 0.79 -6.85 -14.96
N VAL A 5 0.84 -8.15 -14.71
CA VAL A 5 -0.31 -8.93 -14.28
C VAL A 5 -0.47 -8.79 -12.76
N ALA A 6 -1.70 -8.97 -12.27
CA ALA A 6 -1.96 -8.99 -10.83
C ALA A 6 -1.05 -10.01 -10.13
N GLY A 7 -0.40 -9.62 -9.03
CA GLY A 7 0.50 -10.47 -8.25
C GLY A 7 1.92 -10.59 -8.80
N GLU A 8 2.22 -9.97 -9.95
CA GLU A 8 3.58 -9.94 -10.49
C GLU A 8 4.44 -8.91 -9.72
N ASP A 9 5.60 -9.35 -9.24
CA ASP A 9 6.55 -8.52 -8.52
C ASP A 9 7.14 -7.44 -9.45
N ILE A 10 6.99 -6.16 -9.07
CA ILE A 10 7.66 -5.01 -9.68
C ILE A 10 9.15 -5.06 -9.36
N VAL A 11 9.43 -5.31 -8.08
CA VAL A 11 10.70 -5.72 -7.48
C VAL A 11 10.38 -6.76 -6.42
N SER A 12 11.37 -7.53 -5.96
CA SER A 12 11.11 -8.62 -5.01
C SER A 12 10.32 -8.14 -3.79
N GLY A 13 9.15 -8.75 -3.57
CA GLY A 13 8.28 -8.44 -2.45
C GLY A 13 7.38 -7.21 -2.61
N VAL A 14 7.39 -6.55 -3.77
CA VAL A 14 6.53 -5.39 -4.08
C VAL A 14 5.75 -5.66 -5.34
N PHE A 15 4.42 -5.72 -5.25
CA PHE A 15 3.56 -6.10 -6.36
C PHE A 15 2.22 -5.35 -6.31
N MET A 16 1.52 -5.32 -7.44
CA MET A 16 0.15 -4.80 -7.49
C MET A 16 -0.84 -5.96 -7.47
N ALA A 17 -1.95 -5.81 -6.76
CA ALA A 17 -3.09 -6.72 -6.88
C ALA A 17 -4.39 -5.93 -7.06
N PHE A 18 -5.35 -6.57 -7.71
CA PHE A 18 -6.59 -5.94 -8.18
C PHE A 18 -7.79 -6.80 -7.82
N ASP A 19 -8.95 -6.18 -7.76
CA ASP A 19 -10.22 -6.90 -7.68
C ASP A 19 -10.36 -7.88 -8.86
N PRO A 20 -10.45 -9.21 -8.62
CA PRO A 20 -10.55 -10.20 -9.69
C PRO A 20 -11.87 -10.10 -10.47
N GLU A 21 -12.90 -9.46 -9.91
CA GLU A 21 -14.21 -9.29 -10.56
C GLU A 21 -14.25 -8.06 -11.48
N ALA A 22 -13.22 -7.21 -11.47
CA ALA A 22 -13.17 -5.99 -12.27
C ALA A 22 -11.93 -5.95 -13.17
N PRO A 23 -12.09 -5.99 -14.51
CA PRO A 23 -10.98 -5.95 -15.44
C PRO A 23 -10.10 -4.71 -15.23
N THR A 24 -8.88 -4.92 -14.76
CA THR A 24 -7.92 -3.86 -14.44
C THR A 24 -6.61 -4.10 -15.17
N LYS A 25 -6.10 -3.05 -15.82
CA LYS A 25 -4.76 -3.04 -16.43
C LYS A 25 -3.89 -2.05 -15.69
N ALA A 26 -2.69 -2.47 -15.31
CA ALA A 26 -1.70 -1.59 -14.69
C ALA A 26 -0.40 -1.57 -15.49
N GLU A 27 0.13 -0.37 -15.66
CA GLU A 27 1.49 -0.12 -16.14
C GLU A 27 2.29 0.44 -14.98
N VAL A 28 3.35 -0.26 -14.60
CA VAL A 28 4.17 0.13 -13.45
C VAL A 28 5.63 0.25 -13.84
N GLN A 29 6.32 1.17 -13.19
CA GLN A 29 7.75 1.34 -13.33
C GLN A 29 8.37 1.85 -12.03
N SER A 30 9.53 1.30 -11.66
CA SER A 30 10.45 1.91 -10.69
C SER A 30 11.63 2.55 -11.44
N LYS A 31 12.11 3.71 -10.97
CA LYS A 31 13.26 4.43 -11.57
C LYS A 31 14.18 4.93 -10.46
N PRO A 32 15.49 5.07 -10.69
CA PRO A 32 16.36 5.75 -9.72
C PRO A 32 15.79 7.12 -9.32
N GLY A 33 15.69 7.39 -8.02
CA GLY A 33 15.13 8.64 -7.47
C GLY A 33 13.60 8.71 -7.40
N LYS A 34 12.87 7.68 -7.86
CA LYS A 34 11.41 7.54 -7.67
C LYS A 34 11.07 6.10 -7.33
N LEU A 35 10.34 5.86 -6.23
CA LEU A 35 10.00 4.49 -5.86
C LEU A 35 9.14 3.81 -6.92
N ILE A 36 7.95 4.34 -7.19
CA ILE A 36 6.97 3.69 -8.09
C ILE A 36 6.19 4.74 -8.86
N SER A 37 6.01 4.51 -10.16
CA SER A 37 5.03 5.20 -11.00
C SER A 37 4.07 4.15 -11.54
N ALA A 38 2.79 4.29 -11.21
CA ALA A 38 1.73 3.39 -11.63
C ALA A 38 0.66 4.15 -12.42
N LYS A 39 0.27 3.61 -13.56
CA LYS A 39 -0.93 4.00 -14.31
C LYS A 39 -1.88 2.82 -14.32
N PHE A 40 -3.14 3.07 -14.05
CA PHE A 40 -4.15 2.03 -13.94
C PHE A 40 -5.39 2.41 -14.74
N LYS A 41 -5.89 1.42 -15.48
CA LYS A 41 -7.15 1.49 -16.21
C LYS A 41 -8.07 0.44 -15.61
N VAL A 42 -9.15 0.91 -14.99
CA VAL A 42 -10.19 0.08 -14.39
C VAL A 42 -11.41 0.15 -15.30
N ASP A 43 -11.83 -0.98 -15.85
CA ASP A 43 -13.04 -1.11 -16.64
C ASP A 43 -14.18 -1.63 -15.73
N GLY A 44 -15.26 -0.85 -15.59
CA GLY A 44 -16.39 -1.19 -14.70
C GLY A 44 -16.23 -0.67 -13.27
N THR A 45 -16.83 -1.37 -12.30
CA THR A 45 -16.79 -0.99 -10.87
C THR A 45 -15.90 -1.97 -10.12
N ALA A 46 -14.66 -1.56 -9.81
CA ALA A 46 -13.76 -2.34 -8.96
C ALA A 46 -13.97 -2.01 -7.48
N ARG A 47 -13.92 -3.03 -6.62
CA ARG A 47 -14.03 -2.86 -5.16
C ARG A 47 -12.71 -2.38 -4.55
N TRP A 48 -11.57 -2.77 -5.12
CA TRP A 48 -10.25 -2.43 -4.60
C TRP A 48 -9.13 -2.53 -5.65
N LEU A 49 -8.07 -1.77 -5.39
CA LEU A 49 -6.79 -1.73 -6.10
C LEU A 49 -5.71 -1.55 -5.05
N GLY A 50 -4.68 -2.40 -5.03
CA GLY A 50 -3.67 -2.40 -3.98
C GLY A 50 -2.24 -2.42 -4.52
N LEU A 51 -1.37 -1.62 -3.92
CA LEU A 51 0.07 -1.84 -3.95
C LEU A 51 0.48 -2.56 -2.66
N HIS A 52 1.12 -3.72 -2.79
CA HIS A 52 1.48 -4.62 -1.71
C HIS A 52 2.99 -4.62 -1.50
N ILE A 53 3.43 -4.57 -0.25
CA ILE A 53 4.83 -4.60 0.17
C ILE A 53 4.98 -5.64 1.29
N LYS A 54 5.64 -6.75 0.99
CA LYS A 54 5.90 -7.82 1.96
C LYS A 54 6.89 -7.31 3.02
N LEU A 55 6.51 -7.44 4.30
CA LEU A 55 7.34 -7.07 5.44
C LEU A 55 7.92 -8.29 6.19
N GLY A 56 7.59 -9.50 5.74
CA GLY A 56 8.03 -10.73 6.39
C GLY A 56 7.49 -10.84 7.82
N ASN A 57 8.23 -11.50 8.70
CA ASN A 57 7.88 -11.75 10.09
C ASN A 57 8.21 -10.59 11.04
N MET A 58 7.93 -9.34 10.62
CA MET A 58 8.20 -8.14 11.40
C MET A 58 7.51 -8.20 12.78
N ASP A 59 8.33 -8.22 13.84
CA ASP A 59 7.87 -8.19 15.23
C ASP A 59 7.53 -6.75 15.65
N LEU A 60 6.28 -6.55 16.10
CA LEU A 60 5.78 -5.28 16.60
C LEU A 60 5.46 -5.31 18.10
N SER A 61 5.72 -6.45 18.78
CA SER A 61 5.31 -6.68 20.18
C SER A 61 5.91 -5.69 21.19
N LYS A 62 7.03 -5.04 20.83
CA LYS A 62 7.73 -4.05 21.66
C LYS A 62 7.64 -2.62 21.13
N SER A 63 6.91 -2.42 20.03
CA SER A 63 6.76 -1.11 19.41
C SER A 63 5.54 -0.40 20.01
N MET A 64 5.67 0.89 20.28
CA MET A 64 4.55 1.77 20.62
C MET A 64 3.74 2.10 19.37
N ILE A 65 4.42 2.37 18.25
CA ILE A 65 3.76 2.70 16.97
C ILE A 65 4.41 2.00 15.77
N PHE A 66 3.61 1.79 14.72
CA PHE A 66 4.07 1.50 13.37
C PHE A 66 3.60 2.64 12.45
N GLY A 67 4.55 3.37 11.88
CA GLY A 67 4.30 4.58 11.12
C GLY A 67 4.79 4.53 9.69
N ILE A 68 4.18 5.38 8.86
CA ILE A 68 4.59 5.61 7.48
C ILE A 68 4.83 7.10 7.24
N ALA A 69 5.85 7.41 6.46
CA ALA A 69 6.03 8.71 5.81
C ALA A 69 6.10 8.49 4.30
N CYS A 70 5.15 9.06 3.55
CA CYS A 70 4.99 8.82 2.13
C CYS A 70 4.96 10.14 1.36
N ARG A 71 5.85 10.32 0.38
CA ARG A 71 5.77 11.40 -0.60
C ARG A 71 5.13 10.88 -1.86
N SER A 72 4.04 11.52 -2.28
CA SER A 72 3.25 11.07 -3.42
C SER A 72 2.75 12.23 -4.27
N GLN A 73 2.46 11.94 -5.54
CA GLN A 73 1.81 12.88 -6.45
C GLN A 73 0.96 12.13 -7.48
N ALA A 74 -0.03 12.82 -8.04
CA ALA A 74 -0.91 12.32 -9.08
C ALA A 74 -1.42 13.49 -9.95
N PRO A 75 -1.33 13.43 -11.29
CA PRO A 75 -1.83 14.48 -12.19
C PRO A 75 -3.29 14.87 -11.96
N ARG A 76 -4.11 13.93 -11.51
CA ARG A 76 -5.46 14.16 -10.99
C ARG A 76 -5.50 13.63 -9.57
N SER A 77 -6.12 14.37 -8.67
CA SER A 77 -6.17 14.02 -7.25
C SER A 77 -6.73 12.61 -7.07
N THR A 78 -5.98 11.74 -6.42
CA THR A 78 -6.43 10.40 -6.04
C THR A 78 -6.13 10.16 -4.57
N THR A 79 -6.73 9.11 -4.01
CA THR A 79 -6.57 8.76 -2.61
C THR A 79 -6.03 7.36 -2.48
N PHE A 80 -5.21 7.14 -1.46
CA PHE A 80 -4.88 5.79 -1.02
C PHE A 80 -4.97 5.69 0.49
N ARG A 81 -5.38 4.53 1.00
CA ARG A 81 -5.44 4.24 2.43
C ARG A 81 -4.44 3.16 2.79
N PRO A 82 -3.45 3.47 3.63
CA PRO A 82 -2.51 2.46 4.11
C PRO A 82 -3.22 1.46 5.04
N CYS A 83 -2.80 0.20 4.95
CA CYS A 83 -3.26 -0.90 5.76
C CYS A 83 -2.07 -1.79 6.12
N LEU A 84 -1.94 -2.16 7.39
CA LEU A 84 -1.05 -3.23 7.79
C LEU A 84 -1.86 -4.53 7.86
N ARG A 85 -1.60 -5.44 6.92
CA ARG A 85 -2.14 -6.78 6.91
C ARG A 85 -1.23 -7.70 7.69
N SER A 86 -1.83 -8.51 8.56
CA SER A 86 -1.12 -9.46 9.41
C SER A 86 -1.70 -10.85 9.18
N GLY A 87 -0.86 -11.81 8.82
CA GLY A 87 -1.30 -13.16 8.49
C GLY A 87 -0.70 -14.24 9.39
N GLY A 88 -1.42 -15.36 9.48
CA GLY A 88 -1.03 -16.55 10.21
C GLY A 88 -1.86 -17.77 9.78
N PRO A 89 -1.89 -18.86 10.57
CA PRO A 89 -2.52 -20.13 10.16
C PRO A 89 -4.03 -20.01 9.92
N ASN A 90 -4.68 -19.06 10.57
CA ASN A 90 -6.14 -18.85 10.51
C ASN A 90 -6.55 -17.76 9.52
N GLY A 91 -5.68 -17.39 8.58
CA GLY A 91 -5.93 -16.34 7.58
C GLY A 91 -5.19 -15.04 7.90
N PHE A 92 -5.79 -13.91 7.54
CA PHE A 92 -5.19 -12.59 7.75
C PHE A 92 -6.20 -11.59 8.32
N LYS A 93 -5.67 -10.52 8.90
CA LYS A 93 -6.42 -9.38 9.40
C LYS A 93 -5.83 -8.07 8.90
N ASP A 94 -6.71 -7.20 8.42
CA ASP A 94 -6.38 -5.86 7.95
C ASP A 94 -6.54 -4.84 9.09
N THR A 95 -5.47 -4.10 9.38
CA THR A 95 -5.52 -2.96 10.30
C THR A 95 -5.23 -1.68 9.53
N PHE A 96 -6.30 -0.94 9.24
CA PHE A 96 -6.21 0.29 8.47
C PHE A 96 -5.70 1.46 9.29
N PHE A 97 -4.86 2.28 8.66
CA PHE A 97 -4.48 3.58 9.17
C PHE A 97 -5.70 4.50 9.25
N LYS A 98 -5.68 5.43 10.22
CA LYS A 98 -6.83 6.30 10.49
C LYS A 98 -7.01 7.33 9.38
N LYS A 99 -5.92 7.85 8.81
CA LYS A 99 -5.97 8.86 7.77
C LYS A 99 -6.00 8.20 6.39
N VAL A 100 -6.69 8.88 5.47
CA VAL A 100 -6.59 8.60 4.04
C VAL A 100 -5.55 9.58 3.47
N ALA A 101 -4.59 9.05 2.72
CA ALA A 101 -3.62 9.87 2.01
C ALA A 101 -4.23 10.42 0.72
N ILE A 102 -3.85 11.64 0.36
CA ILE A 102 -4.28 12.29 -0.88
C ILE A 102 -3.02 12.65 -1.67
N ALA A 103 -2.93 12.13 -2.89
CA ALA A 103 -1.90 12.50 -3.85
C ALA A 103 -2.48 13.62 -4.73
N TYR A 104 -1.84 14.79 -4.72
CA TYR A 104 -2.23 15.96 -5.51
C TYR A 104 -1.35 16.09 -6.76
N SER A 105 -1.65 17.07 -7.61
CA SER A 105 -0.81 17.38 -8.78
C SER A 105 0.61 17.81 -8.40
N GLU A 106 0.78 18.39 -7.21
CA GLU A 106 2.07 18.69 -6.60
C GLU A 106 2.43 17.62 -5.56
N GLU A 107 3.73 17.38 -5.36
CA GLU A 107 4.22 16.44 -4.36
C GLU A 107 3.74 16.84 -2.96
N SER A 108 3.13 15.88 -2.26
CA SER A 108 2.67 16.05 -0.88
C SER A 108 3.28 14.98 0.03
N LEU A 109 3.52 15.36 1.29
CA LEU A 109 3.94 14.43 2.35
C LEU A 109 2.73 13.98 3.16
N HIS A 110 2.56 12.67 3.27
CA HIS A 110 1.64 12.02 4.17
C HIS A 110 2.39 11.36 5.33
N LEU A 111 1.98 11.66 6.56
CA LEU A 111 2.49 11.05 7.79
C LEU A 111 1.33 10.49 8.61
N ASP A 112 1.35 9.19 8.86
CA ASP A 112 0.36 8.52 9.71
C ASP A 112 0.98 7.33 10.46
N ALA A 113 0.32 6.92 11.54
CA ALA A 113 0.79 5.83 12.39
C ALA A 113 -0.35 5.05 13.03
N LEU A 114 -0.12 3.75 13.21
CA LEU A 114 -0.91 2.87 14.05
C LEU A 114 -0.32 2.87 15.46
N GLN A 115 -1.15 3.05 16.48
CA GLN A 115 -0.78 2.79 17.87
C GLN A 115 -0.99 1.31 18.16
N ILE A 116 0.07 0.61 18.57
CA ILE A 116 0.06 -0.85 18.67
C ILE A 116 -0.86 -1.32 19.81
N ASP A 117 -0.84 -0.62 20.94
CA ASP A 117 -1.68 -0.89 22.11
C ASP A 117 -3.20 -0.70 21.85
N GLN A 118 -3.56 0.22 20.95
CA GLN A 118 -4.94 0.43 20.51
C GLN A 118 -5.44 -0.63 19.52
N ASN A 119 -4.55 -1.52 19.05
CA ASN A 119 -4.86 -2.54 18.05
C ASN A 119 -4.33 -3.89 18.53
N ALA A 120 -5.09 -4.57 19.39
CA ALA A 120 -4.66 -5.83 20.03
C ALA A 120 -4.17 -6.90 19.04
N ASP A 121 -4.70 -6.93 17.82
CA ASP A 121 -4.28 -7.87 16.78
C ASP A 121 -2.86 -7.60 16.25
N LEU A 122 -2.37 -6.37 16.35
CA LEU A 122 -0.99 -6.03 15.98
C LEU A 122 0.01 -6.51 17.02
N MET A 123 -0.42 -6.65 18.28
CA MET A 123 0.38 -7.24 19.37
C MET A 123 0.46 -8.77 19.24
N ALA A 124 -0.47 -9.40 18.54
CA ALA A 124 -0.43 -10.84 18.32
C ALA A 124 0.75 -11.22 17.40
N PRO A 125 1.42 -12.36 17.66
CA PRO A 125 2.36 -12.93 16.71
C PRO A 125 1.71 -13.10 15.34
N ALA A 126 2.42 -12.70 14.30
CA ALA A 126 2.03 -12.93 12.91
C ALA A 126 3.16 -13.63 12.19
N ASP A 127 2.84 -14.66 11.41
CA ASP A 127 3.82 -15.38 10.59
C ASP A 127 4.40 -14.47 9.51
N TRP A 128 3.57 -13.55 9.01
CA TRP A 128 3.96 -12.53 8.06
C TRP A 128 3.10 -11.27 8.19
N ARG A 129 3.68 -10.15 7.76
CA ARG A 129 3.00 -8.87 7.63
C ARG A 129 3.24 -8.29 6.24
N GLU A 130 2.30 -7.47 5.82
CA GLU A 130 2.31 -6.80 4.52
C GLU A 130 1.74 -5.39 4.68
N LEU A 131 2.45 -4.39 4.18
CA LEU A 131 1.88 -3.06 4.00
C LEU A 131 1.13 -3.03 2.67
N ILE A 132 -0.13 -2.63 2.70
CA ILE A 132 -0.95 -2.44 1.52
C ILE A 132 -1.36 -0.98 1.42
N LEU A 133 -1.12 -0.35 0.28
CA LEU A 133 -1.70 0.94 -0.05
C LEU A 133 -2.94 0.69 -0.91
N PHE A 134 -4.13 0.77 -0.31
CA PHE A 134 -5.38 0.63 -1.05
C PHE A 134 -5.69 1.92 -1.79
N ILE A 135 -5.45 1.91 -3.09
CA ILE A 135 -5.66 3.05 -3.99
C ILE A 135 -7.15 3.07 -4.36
N ARG A 136 -7.71 4.27 -4.53
CA ARG A 136 -9.06 4.44 -5.04
C ARG A 136 -9.21 3.64 -6.36
N PRO A 137 -10.21 2.74 -6.48
CA PRO A 137 -10.31 1.81 -7.58
C PRO A 137 -10.94 2.44 -8.84
N GLU A 138 -10.31 3.52 -9.34
CA GLU A 138 -10.73 4.27 -10.53
C GLU A 138 -9.59 4.37 -11.53
N THR A 139 -9.88 4.69 -12.80
CA THR A 139 -8.83 4.92 -13.80
C THR A 139 -8.02 6.18 -13.45
N GLY A 140 -6.70 6.06 -13.42
CA GLY A 140 -5.82 7.14 -13.00
C GLY A 140 -4.35 6.78 -12.96
N SER A 141 -3.61 7.52 -12.15
CA SER A 141 -2.18 7.29 -11.94
C SER A 141 -1.75 7.75 -10.56
N LEU A 142 -0.74 7.10 -10.01
CA LEU A 142 -0.12 7.42 -8.73
C LEU A 142 1.40 7.33 -8.88
N GLU A 143 2.09 8.35 -8.39
CA GLU A 143 3.54 8.31 -8.20
C GLU A 143 3.85 8.32 -6.70
N LEU A 144 4.66 7.35 -6.27
CA LEU A 144 5.28 7.29 -4.97
C LEU A 144 6.75 7.67 -5.15
N ASN A 145 7.14 8.79 -4.58
CA ASN A 145 8.49 9.33 -4.68
C ASN A 145 9.37 8.85 -3.52
N ASP A 146 8.80 8.75 -2.31
CA ASP A 146 9.47 8.24 -1.11
C ASP A 146 8.44 7.53 -0.22
N LEU A 147 8.83 6.44 0.43
CA LEU A 147 8.03 5.67 1.35
C LEU A 147 8.97 5.12 2.42
N ARG A 148 8.79 5.62 3.64
CA ARG A 148 9.55 5.19 4.80
C ARG A 148 8.61 4.57 5.80
N LEU A 149 9.04 3.44 6.34
CA LEU A 149 8.39 2.78 7.45
C LEU A 149 9.24 3.02 8.69
N PHE A 150 8.59 3.24 9.83
CA PHE A 150 9.29 3.41 11.10
C PHE A 150 8.49 2.81 12.24
N THR A 151 9.20 2.41 13.29
CA THR A 151 8.63 2.04 14.57
C THR A 151 9.29 2.87 15.66
N VAL A 152 8.56 3.12 16.73
CA VAL A 152 9.07 3.73 17.97
C VAL A 152 8.76 2.79 19.11
#